data_AF-A0A6J5DUX0-F1
#
_entry.id   AF-A0A6J5DUX0-F1
#
_cell.length_a   1.000
_cell.length_b   1.000
_cell.length_c   1.000
_cell.angle_alpha   90.00
_cell.angle_beta   90.00
_cell.angle_gamma   90.00
#
_symmetry.space_group_name_H-M   'P 1'
#
loop_
_entity.id
_entity.type
_entity.pdbx_description
1 polymer ?
#
loop_
_entity_poly.entity_id
_entity_poly.type
_entity_poly.pdbx_seq_one_letter_code
_entity_poly.pdbx_strand_id
1 'polypeptide(L)'
;MTRSVHPKKEIEAALKHAEAHGWRVEVGGSHAWGKLYCPYNDDECRCGEFCIACVWRTPRSAGNHANALKRVVDNCATHMKHRPAIRLVSNKE
;
A
#
# COMPACT_ATOMS: atom_id res chain seq x y z
N MET A 1 -10.42 -12.54 6.63
CA MET A 1 -9.59 -13.64 6.11
C MET A 1 -8.13 -13.26 6.33
N THR A 2 -7.37 -14.08 7.05
CA THR A 2 -5.98 -13.79 7.40
C THR A 2 -5.10 -14.18 6.21
N ARG A 3 -4.63 -13.19 5.45
CA ARG A 3 -3.66 -13.44 4.37
C ARG A 3 -2.43 -14.16 4.92
N SER A 4 -1.77 -14.96 4.09
CA SER A 4 -0.44 -15.47 4.44
C SER A 4 0.50 -14.30 4.72
N VAL A 5 1.47 -14.51 5.61
CA VAL A 5 2.48 -13.50 5.97
C VAL A 5 3.61 -13.50 4.95
N HIS A 6 4.13 -12.33 4.59
CA HIS A 6 5.28 -12.25 3.70
C HIS A 6 6.57 -12.65 4.46
N PRO A 7 7.43 -13.52 3.91
CA PRO A 7 8.62 -14.03 4.62
C PRO A 7 9.63 -12.93 5.00
N LYS A 8 9.64 -11.81 4.25
CA LYS A 8 10.47 -10.64 4.55
C LYS A 8 9.69 -9.64 5.42
N LYS A 9 10.21 -9.36 6.62
CA LYS A 9 9.59 -8.47 7.62
C LYS A 9 9.37 -7.04 7.12
N GLU A 10 10.30 -6.50 6.33
CA GLU A 10 10.19 -5.15 5.78
C GLU A 10 8.98 -5.00 4.84
N ILE A 11 8.76 -5.99 3.98
CA ILE A 11 7.62 -6.04 3.06
C ILE A 11 6.34 -6.26 3.84
N GLU A 12 6.35 -7.16 4.82
CA GLU A 12 5.20 -7.38 5.70
C GLU A 12 4.77 -6.09 6.44
N ALA A 13 5.73 -5.29 6.91
CA ALA A 13 5.43 -4.00 7.53
C ALA A 13 4.81 -3.01 6.53
N ALA A 14 5.26 -3.02 5.26
CA ALA A 14 4.63 -2.22 4.21
C ALA A 14 3.21 -2.69 3.86
N LEU A 15 2.95 -4.00 3.86
CA LEU A 15 1.61 -4.54 3.63
C LEU A 15 0.65 -4.15 4.75
N LYS A 16 1.08 -4.25 6.02
CA LYS A 16 0.29 -3.77 7.16
C LYS A 16 -0.03 -2.27 7.07
N HIS A 17 0.94 -1.46 6.63
CA HIS A 17 0.73 -0.04 6.35
C HIS A 17 -0.33 0.17 5.28
N ALA A 18 -0.28 -0.60 4.19
CA ALA A 18 -1.28 -0.54 3.13
C ALA A 18 -2.68 -0.91 3.62
N GLU A 19 -2.80 -2.01 4.37
CA GLU A 19 -4.06 -2.49 4.97
C GLU A 19 -4.67 -1.43 5.92
N ALA A 20 -3.83 -0.76 6.73
CA ALA A 20 -4.27 0.33 7.60
C ALA A 20 -4.81 1.54 6.84
N HIS A 21 -4.38 1.73 5.58
CA HIS A 21 -4.86 2.78 4.67
C HIS A 21 -6.00 2.28 3.76
N GLY A 22 -6.58 1.10 4.06
CA GLY A 22 -7.72 0.54 3.33
C GLY A 22 -7.34 -0.16 2.01
N TRP A 23 -6.06 -0.34 1.72
CA TRP A 23 -5.65 -1.10 0.53
C TRP A 23 -5.89 -2.59 0.72
N ARG A 24 -6.33 -3.25 -0.35
CA ARG A 24 -6.60 -4.68 -0.34
C ARG A 24 -5.37 -5.46 -0.79
N VAL A 25 -4.92 -6.39 0.04
CA VAL A 25 -3.81 -7.31 -0.28
C VAL A 25 -4.38 -8.65 -0.69
N GLU A 26 -4.05 -9.13 -1.89
CA GLU A 26 -4.35 -10.50 -2.32
C GLU A 26 -3.06 -11.30 -2.46
N VAL A 27 -3.01 -12.46 -1.82
CA VAL A 27 -1.87 -13.38 -1.92
C VAL A 27 -2.13 -14.35 -3.05
N GLY A 28 -1.17 -14.49 -3.95
CA GLY A 28 -1.31 -15.37 -5.12
C GLY A 28 -0.51 -14.88 -6.33
N GLY A 29 -0.05 -15.84 -7.14
CA GLY A 29 0.75 -15.61 -8.34
C GLY A 29 1.90 -16.62 -8.48
N SER A 30 2.40 -16.81 -9.70
CA SER A 30 3.53 -17.71 -9.97
C SER A 30 4.86 -17.10 -9.54
N HIS A 31 5.14 -15.87 -9.99
CA HIS A 31 6.39 -15.16 -9.70
C HIS A 31 6.24 -14.10 -8.59
N ALA A 32 5.06 -13.51 -8.47
CA ALA A 32 4.72 -12.59 -7.38
C ALA A 32 4.23 -13.39 -6.17
N TRP A 33 4.52 -12.88 -4.98
CA TRP A 33 3.89 -13.34 -3.75
C TRP A 33 2.40 -12.96 -3.70
N GLY A 34 2.09 -11.77 -4.19
CA GLY A 34 0.72 -11.24 -4.17
C GLY A 34 0.62 -9.90 -4.89
N LYS A 35 -0.53 -9.26 -4.76
CA LYS A 35 -0.86 -7.97 -5.36
C LYS A 35 -1.54 -7.06 -4.33
N LEU A 36 -1.23 -5.77 -4.43
CA LEU A 36 -1.83 -4.70 -3.68
C LEU A 36 -2.83 -3.97 -4.58
N TYR A 37 -4.06 -3.78 -4.11
CA TYR A 37 -5.14 -3.14 -4.85
C TYR A 37 -5.59 -1.87 -4.14
N CYS A 38 -5.66 -0.78 -4.89
CA CYS A 38 -6.23 0.48 -4.42
C CYS A 38 -7.75 0.32 -4.14
N PRO A 39 -8.26 0.86 -3.02
CA PRO A 39 -9.69 0.74 -2.68
C PRO A 39 -10.59 1.65 -3.52
N TYR A 40 -10.05 2.70 -4.12
CA TYR A 40 -10.85 3.73 -4.80
C TYR A 40 -11.16 3.40 -6.27
N ASN A 41 -10.31 2.58 -6.93
CA ASN A 41 -10.47 2.16 -8.34
C ASN A 41 -10.91 3.29 -9.29
N ASP A 42 -10.33 4.48 -9.12
CA ASP A 42 -10.70 5.70 -9.85
C ASP A 42 -9.79 5.91 -11.07
N ASP A 43 -10.30 6.49 -12.16
CA ASP A 43 -9.49 6.75 -13.36
C ASP A 43 -8.41 7.81 -13.13
N GLU A 44 -8.59 8.75 -12.19
CA GLU A 44 -7.53 9.68 -11.77
C GLU A 44 -6.42 8.97 -10.96
N CYS A 45 -6.69 7.81 -10.36
CA CYS A 45 -5.67 6.97 -9.71
C CYS A 45 -4.68 6.38 -10.72
N ARG A 46 -5.03 6.36 -12.02
CA ARG A 46 -4.16 5.89 -13.10
C ARG A 46 -3.18 6.94 -13.62
N CYS A 47 -3.25 8.19 -13.15
CA CYS A 47 -2.32 9.24 -13.55
C CYS A 47 -1.23 9.48 -12.49
N GLY A 48 -0.46 8.42 -12.20
CA GLY A 48 0.75 8.54 -11.39
C GLY A 48 1.59 7.28 -11.15
N GLU A 49 1.11 6.08 -11.56
CA GLU A 49 1.90 4.91 -12.07
C GLU A 49 1.49 3.51 -11.53
N PHE A 50 0.84 3.35 -10.36
CA PHE A 50 0.67 2.00 -9.76
C PHE A 50 -0.62 1.77 -8.94
N CYS A 51 -1.81 2.01 -9.49
CA CYS A 51 -3.06 1.74 -8.75
C CYS A 51 -3.22 0.23 -8.37
N ILE A 52 -2.39 -0.66 -8.95
CA ILE A 52 -2.11 -2.01 -8.48
C ILE A 52 -0.59 -2.21 -8.38
N ALA A 53 -0.08 -2.78 -7.28
CA ALA A 53 1.34 -3.08 -7.11
C ALA A 53 1.59 -4.58 -6.88
N CYS A 54 2.52 -5.17 -7.63
CA CYS A 54 2.96 -6.55 -7.42
C CYS A 54 3.91 -6.63 -6.22
N VAL A 55 3.70 -7.61 -5.35
CA VAL A 55 4.54 -7.92 -4.20
C VAL A 55 5.42 -9.10 -4.55
N TRP A 56 6.74 -8.92 -4.58
CA TRP A 56 7.68 -9.97 -5.01
C TRP A 56 8.21 -10.81 -3.85
N ARG A 57 8.34 -12.14 -4.04
CA ARG A 57 8.94 -13.05 -3.04
C ARG A 57 10.44 -12.79 -2.83
N THR A 58 11.15 -12.54 -3.93
CA THR A 58 12.62 -12.45 -3.97
C THR A 58 13.10 -11.13 -4.60
N PRO A 59 12.79 -9.97 -4.00
CA PRO A 59 13.34 -8.70 -4.48
C PRO A 59 14.83 -8.62 -4.14
N ARG A 60 15.60 -7.93 -4.99
CA ARG A 60 17.03 -7.67 -4.79
C ARG A 60 17.32 -6.94 -3.46
N SER A 61 16.41 -6.08 -3.01
CA SER A 61 16.42 -5.45 -1.69
C SER A 61 14.99 -5.41 -1.14
N ALA A 62 14.79 -6.06 0.01
CA ALA A 62 13.49 -6.12 0.66
C ALA A 62 13.05 -4.74 1.18
N GLY A 63 13.96 -3.96 1.77
CA GLY A 63 13.69 -2.59 2.21
C GLY A 63 13.32 -1.64 1.08
N ASN A 64 14.03 -1.70 -0.05
CA ASN A 64 13.69 -0.85 -1.21
C ASN A 64 12.33 -1.22 -1.79
N HIS A 65 12.01 -2.51 -1.88
CA HIS A 65 10.70 -2.96 -2.34
C HIS A 65 9.59 -2.55 -1.35
N ALA A 66 9.83 -2.67 -0.05
CA ALA A 66 8.91 -2.20 0.97
C ALA A 66 8.65 -0.68 0.88
N ASN A 67 9.70 0.12 0.69
CA ASN A 67 9.57 1.56 0.50
C ASN A 67 8.84 1.91 -0.79
N ALA A 68 9.03 1.14 -1.87
CA ALA A 68 8.27 1.31 -3.10
C ALA A 68 6.77 1.05 -2.86
N LEU A 69 6.40 -0.03 -2.16
CA LEU A 69 5.01 -0.31 -1.80
C LEU A 69 4.38 0.80 -0.94
N LYS A 70 5.12 1.31 0.06
CA LYS A 70 4.66 2.44 0.87
C LYS A 70 4.42 3.69 0.04
N ARG A 71 5.33 4.01 -0.89
CA ARG A 71 5.16 5.16 -1.81
C ARG A 71 3.90 5.03 -2.67
N VAL A 72 3.57 3.82 -3.14
CA VAL A 72 2.33 3.60 -3.90
C VAL A 72 1.09 3.93 -3.04
N VAL A 73 1.10 3.53 -1.77
CA VAL A 73 0.01 3.81 -0.82
C VAL A 73 -0.08 5.31 -0.50
N ASP A 74 1.05 5.91 -0.13
CA ASP A 74 1.11 7.28 0.38
C ASP A 74 0.87 8.32 -0.73
N ASN A 75 1.34 8.05 -1.95
CA ASN A 75 1.23 8.99 -3.08
C ASN A 75 0.00 8.74 -3.97
N CYS A 76 -0.91 7.85 -3.57
CA CYS A 76 -2.15 7.69 -4.32
C CYS A 76 -2.96 8.99 -4.23
N ALA A 77 -3.14 9.67 -5.37
CA ALA A 77 -3.77 10.98 -5.44
C ALA A 77 -5.17 10.99 -4.81
N THR A 78 -5.98 9.96 -5.10
CA THR A 78 -7.32 9.79 -4.52
C THR A 78 -7.24 9.53 -3.01
N HIS A 79 -6.30 8.70 -2.56
CA HIS A 79 -6.08 8.48 -1.13
C HIS A 79 -5.65 9.76 -0.41
N MET A 80 -4.82 10.62 -1.04
CA MET A 80 -4.45 11.93 -0.49
C MET A 80 -5.65 12.89 -0.42
N LYS A 81 -6.55 12.87 -1.40
CA LYS A 81 -7.79 13.67 -1.41
C LYS A 81 -8.78 13.20 -0.33
N HIS A 82 -8.87 11.90 -0.07
CA HIS A 82 -9.78 11.30 0.91
C HIS A 82 -9.18 11.15 2.31
N ARG A 83 -7.88 11.38 2.48
CA ARG A 83 -7.27 11.44 3.81
C ARG A 83 -7.97 12.59 4.54
N PRO A 84 -8.72 12.34 5.63
CA PRO A 84 -9.30 13.43 6.39
C PRO A 84 -8.13 14.30 6.81
N ALA A 85 -8.16 15.58 6.41
CA ALA A 85 -7.28 16.56 7.00
C ALA A 85 -7.46 16.38 8.50
N ILE A 86 -6.42 15.93 9.20
CA ILE A 86 -6.40 15.97 10.65
C ILE A 86 -6.65 17.45 10.96
N ARG A 87 -7.89 17.78 11.31
CA ARG A 87 -8.20 18.98 12.06
C ARG A 87 -7.41 18.75 13.35
N LEU A 88 -6.22 19.35 13.40
CA LEU A 88 -5.60 19.68 14.67
C LEU A 88 -6.67 20.51 15.38
N VAL A 89 -7.42 19.87 16.27
CA VAL A 89 -8.24 20.57 17.24
C VAL A 89 -7.24 21.27 18.13
N SER A 90 -6.93 22.52 17.79
CA SER A 90 -6.24 23.44 18.68
C SER A 90 -7.14 23.64 19.90
N ASN A 91 -6.94 22.85 20.93
CA ASN A 91 -7.46 23.17 22.26
C ASN A 91 -6.77 24.46 22.70
N LYS A 92 -7.55 25.54 22.75
CA LYS A 92 -7.20 26.78 23.43
C LYS A 92 -8.11 26.85 24.65
N GLU A 93 -7.54 26.53 25.81
CA GLU A 93 -8.10 26.87 27.12
C GLU A 93 -7.18 27.92 27.75
#